data_AF-A0A952UV40-F1
#
_entry.id   AF-A0A952UV40-F1
#
_cell.length_a   1.000
_cell.length_b   1.000
_cell.length_c   1.000
_cell.angle_alpha   90.00
_cell.angle_beta   90.00
_cell.angle_gamma   90.00
#
_symmetry.space_group_name_H-M   'P 1'
#
loop_
_entity.id
_entity.type
_entity.pdbx_description
1 polymer ?
#
loop_
_entity_poly.entity_id
_entity_poly.type
_entity_poly.pdbx_seq_one_letter_code
_entity_poly.pdbx_strand_id
1 'polypeptide(L)'
;MLRRSALVLTLLGLGACSWVAGELPAPITEGQGGGGGTPIAGAAGGGAAGAAGSAGSAGVGGAAGGAAGAGGLAGTGGLAGAGGVAGVGGVAGAAGDGGSGGGEPNCPCDCDGDGELALSCGGQDCDDEDFDVKPQQTRYFSTPSSNPDVLFDYNCNDRIERNPALNVSAGCGALNLGQCKGQGYESDPPPCGEQGSWGECRPEAGLFCKYVKLSNRTMTCR
;
A
#
# COMPACT_ATOMS: atom_id res chain seq x y z
N MET A 1 -9.34 26.60 -56.39
CA MET A 1 -8.62 25.75 -55.41
C MET A 1 -7.58 26.62 -54.71
N LEU A 2 -7.96 27.27 -53.60
CA LEU A 2 -7.11 28.20 -52.87
C LEU A 2 -6.42 27.46 -51.71
N ARG A 3 -5.09 27.26 -51.80
CA ARG A 3 -4.27 26.74 -50.70
C ARG A 3 -3.91 27.92 -49.78
N ARG A 4 -4.34 27.86 -48.52
CA ARG A 4 -3.86 28.77 -47.46
C ARG A 4 -2.73 28.07 -46.70
N SER A 5 -1.51 28.54 -46.93
CA SER A 5 -0.34 28.20 -46.12
C SER A 5 -0.39 29.03 -44.84
N ALA A 6 -0.52 28.37 -43.69
CA ALA A 6 -0.38 29.01 -42.39
C ALA A 6 1.09 28.96 -41.96
N LEU A 7 1.68 30.14 -41.86
CA LEU A 7 3.01 30.41 -41.33
C LEU A 7 2.92 30.33 -39.80
N VAL A 8 3.45 29.27 -39.19
CA VAL A 8 3.54 29.16 -37.72
C VAL A 8 4.84 29.83 -37.27
N LEU A 9 4.68 30.96 -36.59
CA LEU A 9 5.75 31.80 -36.05
C LEU A 9 6.20 31.23 -34.70
N THR A 10 7.39 30.64 -34.64
CA THR A 10 7.99 30.13 -33.40
C THR A 10 8.59 31.28 -32.60
N LEU A 11 7.96 31.66 -31.48
CA LEU A 11 8.54 32.59 -30.51
C LEU A 11 9.53 31.85 -29.60
N LEU A 12 10.82 32.12 -29.79
CA LEU A 12 11.90 31.79 -28.86
C LEU A 12 11.85 32.75 -27.67
N GLY A 13 11.26 32.29 -26.56
CA GLY A 13 11.34 32.97 -25.26
C GLY A 13 12.59 32.52 -24.49
N LEU A 14 13.63 33.35 -24.51
CA LEU A 14 14.79 33.24 -23.62
C LEU A 14 14.39 33.69 -22.21
N GLY A 15 13.93 32.75 -21.37
CA GLY A 15 13.65 32.99 -19.96
C GLY A 15 14.93 32.90 -19.13
N ALA A 16 15.35 34.03 -18.57
CA ALA A 16 16.47 34.12 -17.64
C ALA A 16 16.18 33.35 -16.33
N CYS A 17 17.05 32.40 -15.97
CA CYS A 17 17.03 31.74 -14.67
C CYS A 17 17.52 32.73 -13.59
N SER A 18 16.61 33.24 -12.76
CA SER A 18 16.96 33.85 -11.47
C SER A 18 17.26 32.73 -10.47
N TRP A 19 18.52 32.58 -10.11
CA TRP A 19 18.95 31.75 -8.99
C TRP A 19 18.71 32.52 -7.69
N VAL A 20 17.77 32.04 -6.88
CA VAL A 20 17.64 32.45 -5.47
C VAL A 20 18.60 31.57 -4.67
N ALA A 21 19.66 32.18 -4.13
CA ALA A 21 20.52 31.56 -3.13
C ALA A 21 19.75 31.50 -1.80
N GLY A 22 19.27 30.31 -1.44
CA GLY A 22 18.68 30.02 -0.14
C GLY A 22 19.77 29.68 0.89
N GLU A 23 19.73 30.37 2.02
CA GLU A 23 20.61 30.22 3.17
C GLU A 23 20.52 28.82 3.81
N LEU A 24 21.67 28.28 4.22
CA LEU A 24 21.80 26.99 4.89
C LEU A 24 21.27 27.08 6.34
N PRO A 25 20.38 26.17 6.80
CA PRO A 25 20.03 26.08 8.20
C PRO A 25 21.19 25.52 9.04
N ALA A 26 21.35 26.08 10.25
CA ALA A 26 22.38 25.75 11.23
C ALA A 26 22.35 24.27 11.69
N PRO A 27 23.50 23.71 12.11
CA PRO A 27 23.58 22.35 12.62
C PRO A 27 22.84 22.20 13.96
N ILE A 28 21.95 21.20 14.03
CA ILE A 28 21.30 20.76 15.26
C ILE A 28 22.25 19.87 16.07
N THR A 29 22.42 20.25 17.33
CA THR A 29 23.27 19.63 18.35
C THR A 29 22.72 18.27 18.78
N GLU A 30 23.54 17.22 18.66
CA GLU A 30 23.29 15.90 19.23
C GLU A 30 23.29 15.95 20.77
N GLY A 31 22.14 15.66 21.37
CA GLY A 31 22.02 15.39 22.79
C GLY A 31 22.33 13.92 23.10
N GLN A 32 23.45 13.69 23.76
CA GLN A 32 23.79 12.41 24.40
C GLN A 32 22.82 12.11 25.55
N GLY A 33 22.14 10.97 25.49
CA GLY A 33 21.31 10.45 26.58
C GLY A 33 21.59 8.97 26.79
N GLY A 34 22.57 8.66 27.64
CA GLY A 34 22.86 7.30 28.08
C GLY A 34 21.82 6.78 29.07
N GLY A 35 21.50 5.50 28.97
CA GLY A 35 20.66 4.78 29.92
C GLY A 35 21.01 3.30 29.91
N GLY A 36 21.91 2.90 30.81
CA GLY A 36 22.31 1.51 31.01
C GLY A 36 21.18 0.67 31.60
N GLY A 37 20.81 -0.40 30.91
CA GLY A 37 19.96 -1.46 31.42
C GLY A 37 20.81 -2.64 31.91
N THR A 38 20.69 -2.95 33.19
CA THR A 38 21.26 -4.10 33.91
C THR A 38 20.97 -5.46 33.26
N PRO A 39 21.91 -6.41 33.27
CA PRO A 39 21.64 -7.79 32.87
C PRO A 39 20.88 -8.54 33.98
N ILE A 40 19.67 -9.01 33.70
CA ILE A 40 18.95 -9.96 34.55
C ILE A 40 19.37 -11.38 34.14
N ALA A 41 20.07 -12.06 35.04
CA ALA A 41 20.38 -13.48 34.93
C ALA A 41 19.18 -14.35 35.36
N GLY A 42 18.85 -15.33 34.51
CA GLY A 42 18.47 -16.70 34.87
C GLY A 42 17.27 -16.94 35.77
N ALA A 43 16.18 -17.43 35.18
CA ALA A 43 15.26 -18.36 35.84
C ALA A 43 14.83 -19.45 34.85
N ALA A 44 15.38 -20.66 35.03
CA ALA A 44 14.82 -21.88 34.45
C ALA A 44 13.56 -22.23 35.26
N GLY A 45 12.38 -22.03 34.67
CA GLY A 45 11.08 -22.31 35.27
C GLY A 45 10.23 -23.15 34.33
N GLY A 46 9.63 -24.22 34.86
CA GLY A 46 8.95 -25.28 34.11
C GLY A 46 7.82 -24.82 33.20
N GLY A 47 7.59 -25.58 32.13
CA GLY A 47 6.56 -25.34 31.13
C GLY A 47 5.17 -25.32 31.77
N ALA A 48 4.50 -24.16 31.66
CA ALA A 48 3.09 -24.01 32.00
C ALA A 48 2.24 -24.79 30.99
N ALA A 49 1.22 -25.50 31.49
CA ALA A 49 0.23 -26.17 30.67
C ALA A 49 -0.46 -25.15 29.74
N GLY A 50 -0.55 -25.48 28.44
CA GLY A 50 -1.20 -24.63 27.44
C GLY A 50 -2.68 -24.46 27.74
N ALA A 51 -3.16 -23.21 27.69
CA ALA A 51 -4.57 -22.87 27.85
C ALA A 51 -5.42 -23.48 26.72
N ALA A 52 -6.64 -23.90 27.06
CA ALA A 52 -7.60 -24.45 26.10
C ALA A 52 -8.02 -23.39 25.07
N GLY A 53 -8.03 -23.76 23.78
CA GLY A 53 -8.53 -22.91 22.70
C GLY A 53 -10.05 -22.70 22.76
N SER A 54 -10.49 -21.47 22.51
CA SER A 54 -11.90 -21.07 22.54
C SER A 54 -12.69 -21.64 21.35
N ALA A 55 -13.93 -22.09 21.59
CA ALA A 55 -14.85 -22.52 20.53
C ALA A 55 -15.31 -21.31 19.68
N GLY A 56 -15.32 -21.47 18.36
CA GLY A 56 -15.82 -20.45 17.44
C GLY A 56 -17.32 -20.19 17.60
N SER A 57 -17.73 -18.94 17.42
CA SER A 57 -19.12 -18.49 17.51
C SER A 57 -19.98 -19.08 16.39
N ALA A 58 -21.21 -19.49 16.73
CA ALA A 58 -22.20 -19.90 15.74
C ALA A 58 -22.65 -18.69 14.90
N GLY A 59 -22.71 -18.86 13.58
CA GLY A 59 -23.20 -17.81 12.67
C GLY A 59 -24.63 -17.41 12.99
N VAL A 60 -24.89 -16.10 13.01
CA VAL A 60 -26.22 -15.53 13.16
C VAL A 60 -27.07 -15.90 11.93
N GLY A 61 -28.18 -16.60 12.17
CA GLY A 61 -29.15 -16.94 11.14
C GLY A 61 -29.84 -15.68 10.63
N GLY A 62 -29.68 -15.37 9.35
CA GLY A 62 -30.38 -14.28 8.69
C GLY A 62 -31.89 -14.49 8.72
N ALA A 63 -32.63 -13.42 8.97
CA ALA A 63 -34.08 -13.39 8.81
C ALA A 63 -34.49 -13.73 7.36
N ALA A 64 -35.65 -14.35 7.22
CA ALA A 64 -36.14 -15.04 6.02
C ALA A 64 -35.95 -14.24 4.71
N GLY A 65 -35.01 -14.67 3.86
CA GLY A 65 -34.90 -14.23 2.47
C GLY A 65 -33.50 -14.25 1.85
N GLY A 66 -32.42 -14.19 2.64
CA GLY A 66 -31.04 -14.17 2.14
C GLY A 66 -30.40 -15.57 2.05
N ALA A 67 -29.71 -15.86 0.96
CA ALA A 67 -28.92 -17.08 0.80
C ALA A 67 -27.90 -17.24 1.95
N ALA A 68 -27.76 -18.46 2.48
CA ALA A 68 -26.87 -18.76 3.59
C ALA A 68 -25.40 -18.38 3.25
N GLY A 69 -24.76 -17.61 4.13
CA GLY A 69 -23.33 -17.30 4.03
C GLY A 69 -22.48 -18.57 4.10
N ALA A 70 -21.45 -18.66 3.26
CA ALA A 70 -20.50 -19.76 3.28
C ALA A 70 -19.78 -19.81 4.64
N GLY A 71 -19.78 -20.98 5.29
CA GLY A 71 -19.09 -21.18 6.57
C GLY A 71 -17.59 -20.91 6.49
N GLY A 72 -17.01 -20.37 7.57
CA GLY A 72 -15.57 -20.13 7.67
C GLY A 72 -14.74 -21.41 7.51
N LEU A 73 -13.54 -21.26 6.93
CA LEU A 73 -12.59 -22.35 6.71
C LEU A 73 -12.16 -22.99 8.04
N ALA A 74 -12.24 -24.32 8.12
CA ALA A 74 -11.72 -25.08 9.24
C ALA A 74 -10.19 -24.93 9.33
N GLY A 75 -9.68 -24.57 10.52
CA GLY A 75 -8.24 -24.50 10.78
C GLY A 75 -7.57 -25.84 10.50
N THR A 76 -6.48 -25.83 9.73
CA THR A 76 -5.69 -27.01 9.43
C THR A 76 -4.95 -27.48 10.69
N GLY A 77 -5.30 -28.69 11.17
CA GLY A 77 -4.57 -29.32 12.27
C GLY A 77 -3.10 -29.55 11.90
N GLY A 78 -2.20 -29.30 12.84
CA GLY A 78 -0.77 -29.58 12.68
C GLY A 78 -0.49 -31.07 12.52
N LEU A 79 0.49 -31.42 11.68
CA LEU A 79 0.99 -32.78 11.49
C LEU A 79 1.59 -33.33 12.79
N ALA A 80 1.13 -34.50 13.23
CA ALA A 80 1.65 -35.19 14.40
C ALA A 80 3.07 -35.76 14.12
N GLY A 81 4.08 -35.20 14.78
CA GLY A 81 5.38 -35.87 14.93
C GLY A 81 5.26 -36.98 15.98
N ALA A 82 5.64 -38.21 15.62
CA ALA A 82 5.68 -39.33 16.55
C ALA A 82 6.63 -39.03 17.72
N GLY A 83 6.06 -38.77 18.90
CA GLY A 83 6.80 -38.59 20.16
C GLY A 83 6.53 -37.31 20.95
N GLY A 84 5.72 -36.38 20.45
CA GLY A 84 5.30 -35.17 21.18
C GLY A 84 3.80 -35.14 21.41
N VAL A 85 3.36 -34.75 22.62
CA VAL A 85 1.94 -34.52 22.95
C VAL A 85 1.36 -33.49 21.98
N ALA A 86 0.17 -33.77 21.43
CA ALA A 86 -0.49 -32.87 20.48
C ALA A 86 -0.63 -31.47 21.08
N GLY A 87 -0.07 -30.45 20.40
CA GLY A 87 -0.23 -29.06 20.79
C GLY A 87 -1.68 -28.63 20.62
N VAL A 88 -2.24 -28.00 21.66
CA VAL A 88 -3.58 -27.40 21.61
C VAL A 88 -3.55 -26.30 20.54
N GLY A 89 -4.49 -26.33 19.59
CA GLY A 89 -4.62 -25.30 18.57
C GLY A 89 -4.73 -23.92 19.22
N GLY A 90 -3.96 -22.96 18.70
CA GLY A 90 -3.94 -21.59 19.21
C GLY A 90 -5.33 -20.96 19.18
N VAL A 91 -5.64 -20.18 20.21
CA VAL A 91 -6.76 -19.23 20.20
C VAL A 91 -6.65 -18.36 18.96
N ALA A 92 -7.67 -18.39 18.10
CA ALA A 92 -7.85 -17.32 17.13
C ALA A 92 -7.88 -16.00 17.91
N GLY A 93 -7.00 -15.07 17.55
CA GLY A 93 -7.07 -13.70 18.05
C GLY A 93 -8.49 -13.19 17.88
N ALA A 94 -8.97 -12.39 18.84
CA ALA A 94 -10.26 -11.74 18.72
C ALA A 94 -10.36 -11.14 17.31
N ALA A 95 -11.36 -11.58 16.54
CA ALA A 95 -11.80 -10.77 15.42
C ALA A 95 -12.17 -9.43 16.07
N GLY A 96 -11.39 -8.39 15.77
CA GLY A 96 -11.79 -7.02 16.09
C GLY A 96 -13.19 -6.84 15.53
N ASP A 97 -14.03 -6.14 16.30
CA ASP A 97 -15.45 -6.00 16.05
C ASP A 97 -15.70 -5.79 14.55
N GLY A 98 -16.14 -6.85 13.88
CA GLY A 98 -16.72 -6.76 12.55
C GLY A 98 -18.03 -6.05 12.76
N GLY A 99 -17.99 -4.72 12.69
CA GLY A 99 -19.16 -3.88 12.60
C GLY A 99 -20.01 -4.41 11.46
N SER A 100 -21.16 -4.96 11.82
CA SER A 100 -22.22 -5.39 10.92
C SER A 100 -22.45 -4.27 9.89
N GLY A 101 -22.15 -4.45 8.61
CA GLY A 101 -22.86 -5.42 7.79
C GLY A 101 -24.35 -5.08 7.76
N GLY A 102 -24.66 -3.82 7.47
CA GLY A 102 -26.03 -3.31 7.41
C GLY A 102 -26.01 -1.93 6.78
N GLY A 103 -25.90 -1.86 5.46
CA GLY A 103 -26.31 -0.67 4.71
C GLY A 103 -27.80 -0.44 4.96
N GLU A 104 -28.11 0.22 6.07
CA GLU A 104 -29.44 0.62 6.45
C GLU A 104 -29.90 1.75 5.51
N PRO A 105 -31.20 1.84 5.21
CA PRO A 105 -31.78 2.94 4.41
C PRO A 105 -31.68 4.33 5.08
N ASN A 106 -30.99 4.42 6.22
CA ASN A 106 -30.49 5.63 6.83
C ASN A 106 -29.03 5.33 7.19
N CYS A 107 -28.08 5.69 6.34
CA CYS A 107 -26.67 5.65 6.70
C CYS A 107 -26.35 6.95 7.44
N PRO A 108 -26.16 6.95 8.76
CA PRO A 108 -25.96 8.20 9.47
C PRO A 108 -24.55 8.76 9.26
N CYS A 109 -23.47 7.96 9.26
CA CYS A 109 -22.08 8.48 9.28
C CYS A 109 -20.96 7.50 8.86
N ASP A 110 -21.26 6.27 8.45
CA ASP A 110 -20.28 5.19 8.14
C ASP A 110 -21.05 4.16 7.26
N CYS A 111 -21.19 4.42 5.95
CA CYS A 111 -22.07 3.60 5.09
C CYS A 111 -21.41 2.34 4.59
N ASP A 112 -20.09 2.35 4.44
CA ASP A 112 -19.31 1.23 3.94
C ASP A 112 -18.80 0.29 5.06
N GLY A 113 -18.92 0.72 6.33
CA GLY A 113 -18.57 -0.07 7.51
C GLY A 113 -17.06 -0.17 7.73
N ASP A 114 -16.29 0.79 7.26
CA ASP A 114 -14.82 0.79 7.33
C ASP A 114 -14.26 1.20 8.70
N GLY A 115 -15.15 1.70 9.58
CA GLY A 115 -14.91 2.14 10.94
C GLY A 115 -14.53 3.62 11.08
N GLU A 116 -14.54 4.37 9.98
CA GLU A 116 -14.25 5.80 9.91
C GLU A 116 -15.54 6.59 9.71
N LEU A 117 -15.56 7.83 10.22
CA LEU A 117 -16.73 8.68 10.07
C LEU A 117 -16.63 9.48 8.77
N ALA A 118 -17.75 9.57 8.05
CA ALA A 118 -17.92 10.41 6.88
C ALA A 118 -17.62 11.90 7.18
N LEU A 119 -17.17 12.63 6.16
CA LEU A 119 -16.99 14.10 6.23
C LEU A 119 -18.27 14.83 6.68
N SER A 120 -19.45 14.37 6.24
CA SER A 120 -20.75 14.97 6.60
C SER A 120 -21.06 14.87 8.10
N CYS A 121 -20.42 13.94 8.79
CA CYS A 121 -20.52 13.71 10.22
C CYS A 121 -19.33 14.27 11.03
N GLY A 122 -18.45 15.04 10.39
CA GLY A 122 -17.27 15.61 11.02
C GLY A 122 -16.11 14.62 11.19
N GLY A 123 -16.14 13.49 10.47
CA GLY A 123 -15.00 12.60 10.35
C GLY A 123 -14.05 13.00 9.21
N GLN A 124 -13.24 12.05 8.75
CA GLN A 124 -12.19 12.27 7.75
C GLN A 124 -12.31 11.31 6.55
N ASP A 125 -13.30 10.44 6.54
CA ASP A 125 -13.55 9.58 5.40
C ASP A 125 -14.13 10.38 4.23
N CYS A 126 -13.35 10.38 3.16
CA CYS A 126 -13.59 11.11 1.93
C CYS A 126 -14.46 10.34 0.93
N ASP A 127 -14.76 9.06 1.18
CA ASP A 127 -15.65 8.24 0.35
C ASP A 127 -16.40 7.18 1.17
N ASP A 128 -17.44 7.63 1.89
CA ASP A 128 -18.31 6.82 2.77
C ASP A 128 -19.07 5.68 2.06
N GLU A 129 -18.84 5.46 0.76
CA GLU A 129 -19.39 4.37 -0.04
C GLU A 129 -18.32 3.32 -0.45
N ASP A 130 -17.03 3.51 -0.15
CA ASP A 130 -15.91 2.63 -0.52
C ASP A 130 -14.98 2.29 0.65
N PHE A 131 -15.17 1.10 1.21
CA PHE A 131 -14.46 0.58 2.39
C PHE A 131 -12.91 0.64 2.33
N ASP A 132 -12.35 0.68 1.12
CA ASP A 132 -10.90 0.77 0.93
C ASP A 132 -10.35 2.22 1.00
N VAL A 133 -11.21 3.24 0.88
CA VAL A 133 -10.87 4.68 0.94
C VAL A 133 -11.08 5.19 2.36
N LYS A 134 -9.98 5.50 3.06
CA LYS A 134 -10.07 5.97 4.45
C LYS A 134 -8.81 6.60 5.02
N PRO A 135 -8.92 7.45 6.05
CA PRO A 135 -7.77 8.02 6.74
C PRO A 135 -6.68 7.00 7.06
N GLN A 136 -5.43 7.38 6.82
CA GLN A 136 -4.25 6.56 7.12
C GLN A 136 -4.17 5.21 6.36
N GLN A 137 -4.94 5.01 5.29
CA GLN A 137 -4.83 3.83 4.44
C GLN A 137 -3.38 3.61 3.98
N THR A 138 -2.91 2.37 4.14
CA THR A 138 -1.52 2.00 3.84
C THR A 138 -1.35 1.23 2.53
N ARG A 139 -2.45 0.68 2.00
CA ARG A 139 -2.46 -0.11 0.77
C ARG A 139 -2.43 0.81 -0.45
N TYR A 140 -1.91 0.28 -1.56
CA TYR A 140 -1.90 0.95 -2.85
C TYR A 140 -2.76 0.15 -3.83
N PHE A 141 -3.52 0.86 -4.67
CA PHE A 141 -4.52 0.28 -5.56
C PHE A 141 -4.18 0.56 -7.02
N SER A 142 -4.56 -0.36 -7.91
CA SER A 142 -4.31 -0.25 -9.36
C SER A 142 -5.44 0.43 -10.14
N THR A 143 -6.59 0.60 -9.50
CA THR A 143 -7.79 1.20 -10.06
C THR A 143 -8.17 2.42 -9.23
N PRO A 144 -8.65 3.51 -9.85
CA PRO A 144 -9.20 4.61 -9.07
C PRO A 144 -10.47 4.15 -8.32
N SER A 145 -10.80 4.82 -7.22
CA SER A 145 -12.08 4.71 -6.55
C SER A 145 -13.21 5.02 -7.56
N SER A 146 -14.39 4.44 -7.31
CA SER A 146 -15.61 4.76 -8.07
C SER A 146 -16.03 6.22 -7.93
N ASN A 147 -15.63 6.90 -6.86
CA ASN A 147 -15.86 8.31 -6.63
C ASN A 147 -14.84 9.16 -7.42
N PRO A 148 -15.30 9.95 -8.40
CA PRO A 148 -14.41 10.74 -9.27
C PRO A 148 -13.71 11.90 -8.55
N ASP A 149 -14.14 12.28 -7.34
CA ASP A 149 -13.50 13.32 -6.54
C ASP A 149 -12.31 12.78 -5.73
N VAL A 150 -12.33 11.48 -5.39
CA VAL A 150 -11.26 10.79 -4.63
C VAL A 150 -10.16 10.30 -5.56
N LEU A 151 -10.52 9.75 -6.72
CA LEU A 151 -9.61 9.14 -7.69
C LEU A 151 -8.68 8.10 -7.06
N PHE A 152 -7.44 8.46 -6.74
CA PHE A 152 -6.47 7.57 -6.14
C PHE A 152 -6.13 7.94 -4.70
N ASP A 153 -6.74 8.97 -4.11
CA ASP A 153 -6.51 9.37 -2.71
C ASP A 153 -7.24 8.45 -1.73
N TYR A 154 -6.81 7.19 -1.69
CA TYR A 154 -7.39 6.17 -0.81
C TYR A 154 -7.08 6.43 0.67
N ASN A 155 -6.19 7.38 1.00
CA ASN A 155 -5.85 7.71 2.39
C ASN A 155 -6.43 9.04 2.89
N CYS A 156 -7.27 9.70 2.09
CA CYS A 156 -7.97 10.95 2.38
C CYS A 156 -7.05 12.09 2.84
N ASN A 157 -5.92 12.30 2.17
CA ASN A 157 -4.94 13.34 2.52
C ASN A 157 -4.79 14.48 1.49
N ASP A 158 -5.71 14.54 0.53
CA ASP A 158 -5.74 15.44 -0.64
C ASP A 158 -4.54 15.28 -1.58
N ARG A 159 -3.88 14.10 -1.59
CA ARG A 159 -2.72 13.85 -2.44
C ARG A 159 -2.73 12.44 -3.02
N ILE A 160 -2.56 12.39 -4.33
CA ILE A 160 -2.28 11.14 -5.03
C ILE A 160 -0.81 10.77 -4.84
N GLU A 161 -0.56 9.69 -4.10
CA GLU A 161 0.76 9.14 -3.79
C GLU A 161 1.04 7.89 -4.62
N ARG A 162 2.11 7.93 -5.42
CA ARG A 162 2.61 6.73 -6.13
C ARG A 162 3.25 5.76 -5.15
N ASN A 163 3.05 4.46 -5.38
CA ASN A 163 3.71 3.40 -4.63
C ASN A 163 5.24 3.52 -4.71
N PRO A 164 5.94 3.83 -3.60
CA PRO A 164 7.39 4.00 -3.59
C PRO A 164 8.16 2.77 -4.07
N ALA A 165 7.61 1.56 -3.88
CA ALA A 165 8.23 0.32 -4.33
C ALA A 165 8.17 0.15 -5.87
N LEU A 166 7.23 0.82 -6.54
CA LEU A 166 7.12 0.84 -8.00
C LEU A 166 7.68 2.13 -8.61
N ASN A 167 7.89 3.18 -7.82
CA ASN A 167 8.39 4.48 -8.28
C ASN A 167 9.91 4.48 -8.55
N VAL A 168 10.37 3.50 -9.34
CA VAL A 168 11.76 3.28 -9.72
C VAL A 168 11.86 3.04 -11.22
N SER A 169 12.84 3.70 -11.85
CA SER A 169 13.26 3.38 -13.22
C SER A 169 14.41 2.37 -13.17
N ALA A 170 14.47 1.46 -14.13
CA ALA A 170 15.52 0.43 -14.17
C ALA A 170 16.92 1.05 -14.30
N GLY A 171 17.03 2.26 -14.87
CA GLY A 171 18.29 3.03 -14.88
C GLY A 171 19.38 2.42 -15.74
N CYS A 172 19.05 1.83 -16.89
CA CYS A 172 20.03 1.23 -17.81
C CYS A 172 20.86 2.31 -18.53
N GLY A 173 21.77 2.96 -17.80
CA GLY A 173 22.67 3.97 -18.34
C GLY A 173 23.78 3.36 -19.19
N ALA A 174 24.12 3.99 -20.31
CA ALA A 174 25.12 3.52 -21.27
C ALA A 174 26.57 3.45 -20.71
N LEU A 175 26.85 4.08 -19.56
CA LEU A 175 28.19 4.18 -18.97
C LEU A 175 28.27 3.74 -17.51
N ASN A 176 27.23 3.10 -16.98
CA ASN A 176 27.17 2.73 -15.57
C ASN A 176 27.84 1.37 -15.31
N LEU A 177 29.17 1.36 -15.47
CA LEU A 177 30.09 0.21 -15.46
C LEU A 177 30.01 -0.70 -14.21
N GLY A 178 29.36 -0.25 -13.14
CA GLY A 178 29.19 -1.02 -11.90
C GLY A 178 27.74 -1.30 -11.51
N GLN A 179 26.74 -0.77 -12.23
CA GLN A 179 25.34 -0.76 -11.79
C GLN A 179 24.35 -1.27 -12.87
N CYS A 180 24.76 -2.21 -13.74
CA CYS A 180 23.81 -2.96 -14.58
C CYS A 180 22.97 -3.96 -13.75
N LYS A 181 22.41 -3.51 -12.62
CA LYS A 181 21.55 -4.28 -11.74
C LYS A 181 20.47 -3.34 -11.23
N GLY A 182 19.22 -3.71 -11.46
CA GLY A 182 18.06 -2.93 -11.06
C GLY A 182 16.83 -3.42 -11.79
N GLN A 183 15.71 -3.44 -11.08
CA GLN A 183 14.39 -3.63 -11.68
C GLN A 183 13.62 -2.33 -11.59
N GLY A 184 12.86 -2.04 -12.62
CA GLY A 184 12.09 -0.80 -12.68
C GLY A 184 11.37 -0.63 -14.00
N TYR A 185 10.75 0.52 -14.15
CA TYR A 185 10.20 0.96 -15.42
C TYR A 185 11.31 1.25 -16.43
N GLU A 186 11.07 0.96 -17.71
CA GLU A 186 11.99 1.23 -18.83
C GLU A 186 12.36 2.72 -18.92
N SER A 187 11.40 3.58 -18.59
CA SER A 187 11.47 5.03 -18.59
C SER A 187 11.08 5.58 -17.21
N ASP A 188 10.71 6.87 -17.15
CA ASP A 188 10.03 7.42 -15.99
C ASP A 188 8.79 6.57 -15.63
N PRO A 189 8.54 6.29 -14.33
CA PRO A 189 7.37 5.56 -13.90
C PRO A 189 6.07 6.23 -14.38
N PRO A 190 5.09 5.46 -14.89
CA PRO A 190 3.87 6.02 -15.46
C PRO A 190 3.00 6.69 -14.37
N PRO A 191 1.98 7.47 -14.77
CA PRO A 191 0.95 7.98 -13.87
C PRO A 191 0.19 6.85 -13.15
N CYS A 192 -0.55 7.20 -12.09
CA CYS A 192 -1.40 6.26 -11.35
C CYS A 192 -2.42 5.57 -12.25
N GLY A 193 -2.57 4.25 -12.08
CA GLY A 193 -3.48 3.43 -12.89
C GLY A 193 -2.99 3.09 -14.29
N GLU A 194 -1.94 3.76 -14.79
CA GLU A 194 -1.37 3.50 -16.10
C GLU A 194 -0.34 2.37 -16.08
N GLN A 195 -0.25 1.65 -17.19
CA GLN A 195 0.73 0.57 -17.37
C GLN A 195 2.03 1.09 -18.00
N GLY A 196 3.14 0.57 -17.52
CA GLY A 196 4.46 0.77 -18.13
C GLY A 196 5.19 -0.55 -18.35
N SER A 197 6.16 -0.55 -19.27
CA SER A 197 7.11 -1.66 -19.41
C SER A 197 7.92 -1.77 -18.12
N TRP A 198 7.82 -2.90 -17.42
CA TRP A 198 8.64 -3.25 -16.27
C TRP A 198 9.66 -4.32 -16.65
N GLY A 199 10.87 -4.17 -16.16
CA GLY A 199 11.96 -5.02 -16.56
C GLY A 199 13.17 -4.85 -15.68
N GLU A 200 14.29 -5.33 -16.18
CA GLU A 200 15.55 -5.29 -15.46
C GLU A 200 16.72 -4.94 -16.38
N CYS A 201 17.72 -4.25 -15.84
CA CYS A 201 18.97 -4.03 -16.55
C CYS A 201 19.84 -5.28 -16.45
N ARG A 202 20.24 -5.83 -17.59
CA ARG A 202 21.22 -6.91 -17.68
C ARG A 202 22.49 -6.42 -18.37
N PRO A 203 23.67 -6.91 -17.97
CA PRO A 203 24.88 -6.66 -18.73
C PRO A 203 24.77 -7.30 -20.13
N GLU A 204 25.05 -6.55 -21.18
CA GLU A 204 25.27 -7.06 -22.53
C GLU A 204 26.79 -7.04 -22.80
N ALA A 205 27.29 -7.85 -23.74
CA ALA A 205 28.73 -8.00 -23.97
C ALA A 205 29.42 -6.63 -24.15
N GLY A 206 30.39 -6.31 -23.27
CA GLY A 206 31.09 -5.03 -23.24
C GLY A 206 30.76 -4.19 -22.00
N LEU A 207 30.67 -2.87 -22.19
CA LEU A 207 30.45 -1.87 -21.13
C LEU A 207 29.00 -1.36 -21.07
N PHE A 208 28.07 -2.03 -21.77
CA PHE A 208 26.70 -1.57 -21.95
C PHE A 208 25.71 -2.39 -21.11
N CYS A 209 24.74 -1.71 -20.50
CA CYS A 209 23.58 -2.35 -19.92
C CYS A 209 22.43 -2.35 -20.93
N LYS A 210 21.74 -3.47 -21.04
CA LYS A 210 20.51 -3.60 -21.83
C LYS A 210 19.32 -3.75 -20.92
N TYR A 211 18.27 -3.00 -21.21
CA TYR A 211 16.97 -3.21 -20.59
C TYR A 211 16.31 -4.48 -21.16
N VAL A 212 15.92 -5.39 -20.29
CA VAL A 212 15.15 -6.58 -20.64
C VAL A 212 13.77 -6.45 -20.03
N LYS A 213 12.78 -6.18 -20.87
CA LYS A 213 11.37 -6.16 -20.47
C LYS A 213 10.96 -7.54 -19.94
N LEU A 214 10.37 -7.55 -18.74
CA LEU A 214 9.85 -8.76 -18.10
C LEU A 214 8.33 -8.82 -18.20
N SER A 215 7.64 -7.71 -17.94
CA SER A 215 6.18 -7.62 -18.02
C SER A 215 5.72 -6.18 -18.26
N ASN A 216 4.41 -5.97 -18.38
CA ASN A 216 3.83 -4.66 -18.05
C ASN A 216 3.48 -4.65 -16.56
N ARG A 217 3.59 -3.49 -15.90
CA ARG A 217 3.08 -3.28 -14.55
C ARG A 217 2.31 -1.96 -14.47
N THR A 218 1.17 -2.02 -13.80
CA THR A 218 0.38 -0.83 -13.46
C THR A 218 1.03 -0.10 -12.28
N MET A 219 1.15 1.22 -12.36
CA MET A 219 1.51 2.03 -11.19
C MET A 219 0.35 2.04 -10.21
N THR A 220 0.59 1.56 -9.00
CA THR A 220 -0.41 1.60 -7.93
C THR A 220 -0.27 2.88 -7.12
N CYS A 221 -1.39 3.43 -6.68
CA CYS A 221 -1.43 4.70 -5.94
C CYS A 221 -2.41 4.62 -4.76
N ARG A 222 -2.30 5.61 -3.89
CA ARG A 222 -3.18 5.83 -2.74
C ARG A 222 -3.24 7.32 -2.42
#